data_AF-A0AAD7Y6S2-F1
#
_entry.id   AF-A0AAD7Y6S2-F1
#
_cell.length_a   1.000
_cell.length_b   1.000
_cell.length_c   1.000
_cell.angle_alpha   90.00
_cell.angle_beta   90.00
_cell.angle_gamma   90.00
#
_symmetry.space_group_name_H-M   'P 1'
#
loop_
_entity.id
_entity.type
_entity.pdbx_description
1 polymer ?
#
loop_
_entity_poly.entity_id
_entity_poly.type
_entity_poly.pdbx_seq_one_letter_code
_entity_poly.pdbx_strand_id
1 'polypeptide(L)'
;MPPIPESLSDKWKNNHHTHAILLGTTIFGVISCIVGIILLCTYVTYDGYEIAKDYTDCTPSEFEANQIRCKDKLNATGKECSCYMLISLTEPMKPPVTVYYELESYDQILSSYSQSRDDNQLAGHLDVEPSESCGSHTYACTPAGRQPIAPCGRLADAMFNDTFSMQTNNEYVVYYKTGLISEADKKPFHNPPGNLSEAFQNFSKPMNWRKNVWELDTSDPNNNGFQNEAFIIWMKSDLKRKPAWRIRHEGRYKDGLPVANYTLKVLYAYPPSRYNGRRKVIISSVQETVNLTAYGFGVALLVIGLPCFIVAGLMLLRKRSAK
;
A
#
# COMPACT_ATOMS: atom_id res chain seq x y z
N MET A 1 19.39 75.28 15.00
CA MET A 1 20.43 74.86 14.04
C MET A 1 19.74 74.53 12.72
N PRO A 2 20.07 75.22 11.62
CA PRO A 2 19.57 74.83 10.30
C PRO A 2 20.19 73.48 9.89
N PRO A 3 19.47 72.63 9.13
CA PRO A 3 20.04 71.40 8.60
C PRO A 3 21.19 71.74 7.64
N ILE A 4 22.32 71.07 7.83
CA ILE A 4 23.48 71.20 6.95
C ILE A 4 23.05 70.75 5.54
N PRO A 5 23.24 71.56 4.48
CA PRO A 5 22.90 71.16 3.13
C PRO A 5 23.74 69.95 2.73
N GLU A 6 23.05 68.87 2.39
CA GLU A 6 23.65 67.62 1.90
C GLU A 6 24.55 67.91 0.69
N SER A 7 25.81 67.46 0.72
CA SER A 7 26.78 67.79 -0.31
C SER A 7 26.39 67.17 -1.66
N LEU A 8 26.78 67.78 -2.78
CA LEU A 8 26.55 67.21 -4.12
C LEU A 8 27.16 65.81 -4.29
N SER A 9 28.26 65.53 -3.57
CA SER A 9 28.87 64.20 -3.49
C SER A 9 27.95 63.18 -2.80
N ASP A 10 27.30 63.58 -1.70
CA ASP A 10 26.41 62.70 -0.94
C ASP A 10 25.11 62.41 -1.71
N LYS A 11 24.54 63.43 -2.39
CA LYS A 11 23.41 63.24 -3.32
C LYS A 11 23.76 62.32 -4.49
N TRP A 12 24.96 62.45 -5.06
CA TRP A 12 25.41 61.61 -6.17
C TRP A 12 25.60 60.15 -5.73
N LYS A 13 26.25 59.91 -4.59
CA LYS A 13 26.38 58.56 -3.99
C LYS A 13 25.02 57.95 -3.65
N ASN A 14 24.12 58.68 -3.00
CA ASN A 14 22.79 58.19 -2.62
C ASN A 14 21.94 57.81 -3.85
N ASN A 15 22.01 58.61 -4.93
CA ASN A 15 21.27 58.30 -6.15
C ASN A 15 21.83 57.05 -6.86
N HIS A 16 23.15 56.89 -6.89
CA HIS A 16 23.82 55.71 -7.47
C HIS A 16 23.51 54.43 -6.69
N HIS A 17 23.51 54.50 -5.35
CA HIS A 17 23.09 53.40 -4.47
C HIS A 17 21.62 53.04 -4.67
N THR A 18 20.74 54.03 -4.77
CA THR A 18 19.30 53.79 -5.00
C THR A 18 19.05 53.11 -6.34
N HIS A 19 19.76 53.51 -7.40
CA HIS A 19 19.68 52.85 -8.71
C HIS A 19 20.19 51.40 -8.67
N ALA A 20 21.31 51.15 -7.99
CA ALA A 20 21.87 49.80 -7.84
C ALA A 20 20.92 48.89 -7.04
N ILE A 21 20.31 49.39 -5.96
CA ILE A 21 19.34 48.66 -5.15
C ILE A 21 18.08 48.35 -5.98
N LEU A 22 17.56 49.32 -6.75
CA LEU A 22 16.40 49.12 -7.60
C LEU A 22 16.64 48.06 -8.68
N LEU A 23 17.80 48.13 -9.36
CA LEU A 23 18.19 47.15 -10.37
C LEU A 23 18.36 45.76 -9.76
N GLY A 24 19.09 45.66 -8.63
CA GLY A 24 19.33 44.39 -7.94
C GLY A 24 18.03 43.74 -7.44
N THR A 25 17.14 44.51 -6.82
CA THR A 25 15.84 44.00 -6.32
C THR A 25 14.92 43.55 -7.46
N THR A 26 14.90 44.28 -8.58
CA THR A 26 14.09 43.91 -9.75
C THR A 26 14.64 42.64 -10.41
N ILE A 27 15.96 42.55 -10.62
CA ILE A 27 16.60 41.37 -11.22
C ILE A 27 16.38 40.13 -10.34
N PHE A 28 16.59 40.27 -9.02
CA PHE A 28 16.35 39.17 -8.08
C PHE A 28 14.89 38.71 -8.08
N GLY A 29 13.93 39.66 -8.11
CA GLY A 29 12.51 39.35 -8.23
C GLY A 29 12.17 38.58 -9.51
N VAL A 30 12.72 39.02 -10.65
CA VAL A 30 12.53 38.34 -11.96
C VAL A 30 13.10 36.93 -11.94
N ILE A 31 14.34 36.75 -11.48
CA ILE A 31 14.98 35.44 -11.43
C ILE A 31 14.20 34.50 -10.49
N SER A 32 13.82 34.99 -9.31
CA SER A 32 13.06 34.19 -8.33
C SER A 32 11.72 33.75 -8.89
N CYS A 33 11.00 34.62 -9.60
CA CYS A 33 9.73 34.24 -10.23
C CYS A 33 9.91 33.26 -11.39
N ILE A 34 10.91 33.46 -12.26
CA ILE A 34 11.17 32.54 -13.39
C ILE A 34 11.51 31.15 -12.86
N VAL A 35 12.45 31.05 -11.91
CA VAL A 35 12.82 29.78 -11.30
C VAL A 35 11.64 29.16 -10.55
N GLY A 36 10.88 29.97 -9.81
CA GLY A 36 9.69 29.52 -9.10
C GLY A 36 8.64 28.89 -10.01
N ILE A 37 8.36 29.54 -11.16
CA ILE A 37 7.42 29.01 -12.17
C ILE A 37 7.96 27.71 -12.78
N ILE A 38 9.24 27.65 -13.15
CA ILE A 38 9.85 26.43 -13.70
C ILE A 38 9.70 25.27 -12.73
N LEU A 39 10.01 25.47 -11.44
CA LEU A 39 9.87 24.43 -10.43
C LEU A 39 8.42 23.97 -10.27
N LEU A 40 7.45 24.90 -10.30
CA LEU A 40 6.03 24.55 -10.27
C LEU A 40 5.59 23.78 -11.52
N CYS A 41 6.15 24.06 -12.70
CA CYS A 41 5.85 23.30 -13.91
C CYS A 41 6.42 21.87 -13.88
N THR A 42 7.45 21.60 -13.06
CA THR A 42 7.99 20.24 -12.88
C THR A 42 7.17 19.38 -11.91
N TYR A 43 6.24 19.99 -11.18
CA TYR A 43 5.34 19.30 -10.27
C TYR A 43 4.21 18.63 -11.05
N VAL A 44 4.03 17.32 -10.82
CA VAL A 44 2.96 16.53 -11.45
C VAL A 44 2.33 15.63 -10.40
N THR A 45 1.00 15.68 -10.31
CA THR A 45 0.20 14.70 -9.55
C THR A 45 -0.48 13.75 -10.52
N TYR A 46 -0.34 12.45 -10.26
CA TYR A 46 -1.13 11.42 -10.91
C TYR A 46 -2.20 10.95 -9.94
N ASP A 47 -3.47 11.13 -10.30
CA ASP A 47 -4.57 10.58 -9.52
C ASP A 47 -4.54 9.05 -9.60
N GLY A 48 -4.67 8.40 -8.43
CA GLY A 48 -4.78 6.95 -8.37
C GLY A 48 -6.13 6.50 -8.93
N TYR A 49 -6.13 5.44 -9.72
CA TYR A 49 -7.34 4.82 -10.24
C TYR A 49 -7.61 3.53 -9.47
N GLU A 50 -8.83 3.40 -8.94
CA GLU A 50 -9.25 2.27 -8.11
C GLU A 50 -10.55 1.65 -8.61
N ILE A 51 -10.58 0.32 -8.63
CA ILE A 51 -11.79 -0.46 -8.87
C ILE A 51 -11.98 -1.42 -7.71
N ALA A 52 -13.12 -1.31 -7.04
CA ALA A 52 -13.55 -2.24 -6.00
C ALA A 52 -14.71 -3.10 -6.51
N LYS A 53 -14.64 -4.42 -6.30
CA LYS A 53 -15.72 -5.36 -6.57
C LYS A 53 -16.06 -6.15 -5.32
N ASP A 54 -17.34 -6.20 -4.98
CA ASP A 54 -17.87 -7.10 -3.95
C ASP A 54 -18.06 -8.48 -4.57
N TYR A 55 -17.49 -9.51 -3.95
CA TYR A 55 -17.60 -10.90 -4.41
C TYR A 55 -18.24 -11.84 -3.38
N THR A 56 -18.85 -11.28 -2.33
CA THR A 56 -19.41 -12.02 -1.19
C THR A 56 -20.40 -13.11 -1.63
N ASP A 57 -21.28 -12.77 -2.57
CA ASP A 57 -22.35 -13.61 -3.10
C ASP A 57 -22.06 -14.07 -4.54
N CYS A 58 -20.78 -14.15 -4.94
CA CYS A 58 -20.44 -14.54 -6.31
C CYS A 58 -20.88 -15.98 -6.62
N THR A 59 -21.23 -16.23 -7.89
CA THR A 59 -21.64 -17.53 -8.43
C THR A 59 -20.58 -18.08 -9.39
N PRO A 60 -20.43 -19.42 -9.51
CA PRO A 60 -19.41 -20.02 -10.36
C PRO A 60 -19.66 -19.84 -11.86
N SER A 61 -20.91 -19.65 -12.27
CA SER A 61 -21.24 -19.14 -13.60
C SER A 61 -22.51 -18.29 -13.54
N GLU A 62 -22.62 -17.32 -14.47
CA GLU A 62 -23.87 -16.58 -14.69
C GLU A 62 -24.95 -17.42 -15.40
N PHE A 63 -24.55 -18.56 -16.00
CA PHE A 63 -25.38 -19.38 -16.90
C PHE A 63 -25.91 -20.69 -16.28
N GLU A 64 -25.55 -21.00 -15.03
CA GLU A 64 -26.11 -22.16 -14.31
C GLU A 64 -27.51 -21.81 -13.78
N ALA A 65 -28.50 -22.59 -14.21
CA ALA A 65 -29.93 -22.40 -13.93
C ALA A 65 -30.32 -22.31 -12.43
N ASN A 66 -29.42 -22.72 -11.53
CA ASN A 66 -29.67 -22.72 -10.08
C ASN A 66 -28.88 -21.66 -9.28
N GLN A 67 -28.07 -20.80 -9.93
CA GLN A 67 -27.36 -19.65 -9.32
C GLN A 67 -26.84 -19.89 -7.88
N ILE A 68 -26.24 -21.06 -7.60
CA ILE A 68 -25.78 -21.38 -6.24
C ILE A 68 -24.54 -20.53 -5.94
N ARG A 69 -24.60 -19.77 -4.84
CA ARG A 69 -23.50 -18.90 -4.41
C ARG A 69 -22.32 -19.75 -3.96
N CYS A 70 -21.10 -19.29 -4.23
CA CYS A 70 -19.89 -19.98 -3.81
C CYS A 70 -19.84 -20.19 -2.29
N LYS A 71 -20.37 -19.24 -1.51
CA LYS A 71 -20.48 -19.36 -0.05
C LYS A 71 -21.31 -20.56 0.40
N ASP A 72 -22.43 -20.83 -0.29
CA ASP A 72 -23.35 -21.91 0.03
C ASP A 72 -22.77 -23.27 -0.39
N LYS A 73 -22.14 -23.32 -1.57
CA LYS A 73 -21.42 -24.51 -2.06
C LYS A 73 -20.27 -24.90 -1.14
N LEU A 74 -19.49 -23.92 -0.68
CA LEU A 74 -18.38 -24.14 0.25
C LEU A 74 -18.89 -24.64 1.61
N ASN A 75 -19.98 -24.06 2.12
CA ASN A 75 -20.58 -24.47 3.39
C ASN A 75 -21.15 -25.91 3.32
N ALA A 76 -21.78 -26.27 2.20
CA ALA A 76 -22.39 -27.60 2.03
C ALA A 76 -21.37 -28.71 1.75
N THR A 77 -20.30 -28.42 1.00
CA THR A 77 -19.39 -29.47 0.49
C THR A 77 -17.97 -29.40 1.05
N GLY A 78 -17.59 -28.30 1.68
CA GLY A 78 -16.20 -28.00 2.07
C GLY A 78 -15.25 -27.74 0.89
N LYS A 79 -15.72 -27.87 -0.36
CA LYS A 79 -14.92 -27.70 -1.57
C LYS A 79 -14.86 -26.25 -2.02
N GLU A 80 -13.69 -25.86 -2.52
CA GLU A 80 -13.44 -24.51 -3.05
C GLU A 80 -14.34 -24.26 -4.27
N CYS A 81 -14.72 -23.00 -4.45
CA CYS A 81 -15.57 -22.57 -5.55
C CYS A 81 -14.86 -21.47 -6.33
N SER A 82 -14.78 -21.58 -7.66
CA SER A 82 -14.24 -20.52 -8.50
C SER A 82 -15.38 -19.68 -9.04
N CYS A 83 -15.30 -18.36 -8.89
CA CYS A 83 -16.21 -17.41 -9.54
C CYS A 83 -15.41 -16.40 -10.36
N TYR A 84 -16.08 -15.78 -11.35
CA TYR A 84 -15.46 -14.92 -12.34
C TYR A 84 -16.17 -13.57 -12.36
N MET A 85 -15.40 -12.48 -12.40
CA MET A 85 -15.91 -11.12 -12.44
C MET A 85 -15.26 -10.36 -13.59
N LEU A 86 -16.06 -9.60 -14.34
CA LEU A 86 -15.56 -8.73 -15.39
C LEU A 86 -15.07 -7.40 -14.80
N ILE A 87 -13.84 -7.04 -15.15
CA ILE A 87 -13.20 -5.76 -14.83
C ILE A 87 -12.93 -5.03 -16.14
N SER A 88 -13.68 -3.96 -16.40
CA SER A 88 -13.48 -3.11 -17.57
C SER A 88 -12.68 -1.88 -17.16
N LEU A 89 -11.43 -1.78 -17.63
CA LEU A 89 -10.61 -0.58 -17.45
C LEU A 89 -10.88 0.39 -18.59
N THR A 90 -11.41 1.58 -18.29
CA THR A 90 -11.62 2.66 -19.27
C THR A 90 -10.37 3.52 -19.47
N GLU A 91 -9.50 3.54 -18.46
CA GLU A 91 -8.24 4.27 -18.44
C GLU A 91 -7.11 3.35 -17.95
N PRO A 92 -5.87 3.55 -18.40
CA PRO A 92 -4.75 2.72 -17.96
C PRO A 92 -4.43 2.96 -16.47
N MET A 93 -4.23 1.88 -15.70
CA MET A 93 -3.72 1.98 -14.34
C MET A 93 -2.20 2.03 -14.36
N LYS A 94 -1.60 3.16 -13.98
CA LYS A 94 -0.15 3.31 -13.94
C LYS A 94 0.49 2.51 -12.78
N PRO A 95 1.76 2.10 -12.91
CA PRO A 95 2.50 1.46 -11.83
C PRO A 95 2.62 2.33 -10.57
N PRO A 96 2.81 1.73 -9.38
CA PRO A 96 2.61 0.31 -9.08
C PRO A 96 1.10 -0.03 -8.99
N VAL A 97 0.71 -1.14 -9.62
CA VAL A 97 -0.68 -1.65 -9.56
C VAL A 97 -0.73 -2.86 -8.65
N THR A 98 -1.51 -2.75 -7.57
CA THR A 98 -1.62 -3.79 -6.55
C THR A 98 -3.07 -4.23 -6.40
N VAL A 99 -3.27 -5.54 -6.24
CA VAL A 99 -4.57 -6.12 -5.90
C VAL A 99 -4.61 -6.36 -4.41
N TYR A 100 -5.67 -5.87 -3.80
CA TYR A 100 -5.95 -5.98 -2.39
C TYR A 100 -7.25 -6.74 -2.17
N TYR A 101 -7.39 -7.29 -0.98
CA TYR A 101 -8.68 -7.70 -0.45
C TYR A 101 -9.01 -6.89 0.80
N GLU A 102 -10.31 -6.71 1.02
CA GLU A 102 -10.85 -6.03 2.19
C GLU A 102 -12.04 -6.83 2.71
N LEU A 103 -12.06 -7.05 4.02
CA LEU A 103 -13.14 -7.69 4.75
C LEU A 103 -13.87 -6.60 5.55
N GLU A 104 -15.14 -6.36 5.27
CA GLU A 104 -15.95 -5.32 5.94
C GLU A 104 -16.12 -5.60 7.44
N SER A 105 -16.00 -4.56 8.27
CA SER A 105 -16.12 -4.67 9.74
C SER A 105 -15.18 -5.70 10.38
N TYR A 106 -14.10 -6.08 9.69
CA TYR A 106 -13.16 -7.07 10.15
C TYR A 106 -12.26 -6.54 11.29
N ASP A 107 -12.03 -5.23 11.34
CA ASP A 107 -11.25 -4.56 12.40
C ASP A 107 -11.85 -4.81 13.80
N GLN A 108 -13.19 -4.91 13.90
CA GLN A 108 -13.88 -5.23 15.15
C GLN A 108 -13.59 -6.67 15.62
N ILE A 109 -13.45 -7.61 14.68
CA ILE A 109 -13.17 -9.02 14.95
C ILE A 109 -11.68 -9.21 15.28
N LEU A 110 -10.80 -8.64 14.46
CA LEU A 110 -9.34 -8.73 14.63
C LEU A 110 -8.85 -8.09 15.92
N SER A 111 -9.40 -6.95 16.35
CA SER A 111 -8.96 -6.31 17.59
C SER A 111 -9.01 -7.26 18.79
N SER A 112 -10.07 -8.09 18.88
CA SER A 112 -10.22 -9.09 19.95
C SER A 112 -9.28 -10.29 19.83
N TYR A 113 -8.75 -10.57 18.63
CA TYR A 113 -7.83 -11.69 18.37
C TYR A 113 -6.38 -11.26 18.20
N SER A 114 -6.11 -9.96 18.05
CA SER A 114 -4.80 -9.39 17.72
C SER A 114 -3.70 -9.79 18.71
N GLN A 115 -4.09 -10.00 19.97
CA GLN A 115 -3.20 -10.43 21.05
C GLN A 115 -3.08 -11.96 21.16
N SER A 116 -3.94 -12.73 20.49
CA SER A 116 -3.94 -14.19 20.52
C SER A 116 -2.96 -14.75 19.49
N ARG A 117 -1.68 -14.69 19.85
CA ARG A 117 -0.51 -15.15 19.07
C ARG A 117 0.70 -15.34 20.00
N ASP A 118 1.72 -16.04 19.51
CA ASP A 118 3.00 -16.21 20.20
C ASP A 118 4.14 -15.57 19.39
N ASP A 119 4.67 -14.45 19.89
CA ASP A 119 5.70 -13.68 19.17
C ASP A 119 7.07 -14.37 19.20
N ASN A 120 7.36 -15.24 20.18
CA ASN A 120 8.60 -16.04 20.18
C ASN A 120 8.55 -17.09 19.07
N GLN A 121 7.40 -17.74 18.91
CA GLN A 121 7.17 -18.68 17.84
C GLN A 121 7.32 -18.01 16.46
N LEU A 122 6.70 -16.84 16.28
CA LEU A 122 6.81 -16.06 15.04
C LEU A 122 8.25 -15.60 14.75
N ALA A 123 9.07 -15.41 15.78
CA ALA A 123 10.51 -15.15 15.67
C ALA A 123 11.36 -16.42 15.43
N GLY A 124 10.74 -17.58 15.22
CA GLY A 124 11.42 -18.84 14.89
C GLY A 124 11.87 -19.65 16.10
N HIS A 125 11.50 -19.24 17.32
CA HIS A 125 11.77 -19.97 18.55
C HIS A 125 10.59 -20.89 18.87
N LEU A 126 10.71 -22.16 18.48
CA LEU A 126 9.66 -23.16 18.66
C LEU A 126 9.78 -23.84 20.02
N ASP A 127 8.86 -23.54 20.94
CA ASP A 127 8.74 -24.20 22.23
C ASP A 127 7.60 -25.23 22.26
N VAL A 128 7.76 -26.27 23.08
CA VAL A 128 6.73 -27.31 23.28
C VAL A 128 5.52 -26.78 24.05
N GLU A 129 5.72 -25.72 24.83
CA GLU A 129 4.70 -24.98 25.55
C GLU A 129 4.56 -23.58 24.94
N PRO A 130 3.73 -23.40 23.90
CA PRO A 130 3.52 -22.08 23.32
C PRO A 130 2.83 -21.15 24.33
N SER A 131 2.96 -19.85 24.11
CA SER A 131 2.45 -18.80 24.98
C SER A 131 0.98 -18.98 25.39
N GLU A 132 0.68 -18.65 26.65
CA GLU A 132 -0.69 -18.64 27.19
C GLU A 132 -1.62 -17.66 26.46
N SER A 133 -1.07 -16.64 25.79
CA SER A 133 -1.83 -15.71 24.94
C SER A 133 -2.59 -16.41 23.81
N CYS A 134 -2.13 -17.58 23.35
CA CYS A 134 -2.83 -18.39 22.36
C CYS A 134 -4.11 -19.07 22.90
N GLY A 135 -4.25 -19.18 24.22
CA GLY A 135 -5.45 -19.68 24.91
C GLY A 135 -5.89 -21.06 24.39
N SER A 136 -7.13 -21.17 23.92
CA SER A 136 -7.66 -22.43 23.39
C SER A 136 -7.04 -22.87 22.06
N HIS A 137 -6.17 -22.07 21.46
CA HIS A 137 -5.51 -22.33 20.18
C HIS A 137 -4.01 -22.63 20.36
N THR A 138 -3.59 -23.01 21.56
CA THR A 138 -2.23 -23.45 21.87
C THR A 138 -1.97 -24.90 21.44
N TYR A 139 -2.99 -25.77 21.53
CA TYR A 139 -2.85 -27.20 21.24
C TYR A 139 -3.98 -27.71 20.33
N ALA A 140 -3.66 -28.69 19.48
CA ALA A 140 -4.61 -29.45 18.68
C ALA A 140 -4.67 -30.90 19.16
N CYS A 141 -5.87 -31.48 19.15
CA CYS A 141 -6.06 -32.91 19.34
C CYS A 141 -5.95 -33.58 17.96
N THR A 142 -4.85 -34.31 17.74
CA THR A 142 -4.60 -35.05 16.50
C THR A 142 -4.74 -36.56 16.76
N PRO A 143 -4.79 -37.41 15.73
CA PRO A 143 -4.72 -38.87 15.91
C PRO A 143 -3.46 -39.33 16.66
N ALA A 144 -2.38 -38.55 16.60
CA ALA A 144 -1.12 -38.79 17.32
C ALA A 144 -1.13 -38.28 18.77
N GLY A 145 -2.24 -37.68 19.23
CA GLY A 145 -2.39 -37.10 20.56
C GLY A 145 -2.42 -35.58 20.56
N ARG A 146 -2.23 -34.99 21.75
CA ARG A 146 -2.20 -33.54 21.96
C ARG A 146 -0.87 -32.98 21.45
N GLN A 147 -0.92 -32.16 20.39
CA GLN A 147 0.26 -31.53 19.79
C GLN A 147 0.18 -30.01 19.90
N PRO A 148 1.30 -29.32 20.17
CA PRO A 148 1.35 -27.86 20.13
C PRO A 148 1.10 -27.36 18.70
N ILE A 149 0.44 -26.21 18.57
CA ILE A 149 0.13 -25.61 17.26
C ILE A 149 1.24 -24.63 16.86
N ALA A 150 1.63 -24.65 15.59
CA ALA A 150 2.51 -23.66 14.98
C ALA A 150 1.97 -23.19 13.62
N PRO A 151 1.65 -21.90 13.44
CA PRO A 151 1.60 -20.82 14.45
C PRO A 151 0.37 -20.93 15.37
N CYS A 152 0.52 -20.76 16.69
CA CYS A 152 -0.61 -20.79 17.62
C CYS A 152 -1.43 -19.49 17.63
N GLY A 153 -2.66 -19.58 18.14
CA GLY A 153 -3.51 -18.43 18.42
C GLY A 153 -4.65 -18.20 17.42
N ARG A 154 -5.67 -17.47 17.87
CA ARG A 154 -6.88 -17.18 17.06
C ARG A 154 -6.57 -16.36 15.82
N LEU A 155 -5.58 -15.46 15.91
CA LEU A 155 -5.20 -14.61 14.80
C LEU A 155 -4.71 -15.45 13.62
N ALA A 156 -3.81 -16.39 13.86
CA ALA A 156 -3.29 -17.24 12.82
C ALA A 156 -4.33 -18.26 12.33
N ASP A 157 -5.11 -18.87 13.22
CA ASP A 157 -6.15 -19.84 12.86
C ASP A 157 -7.23 -19.25 11.92
N ALA A 158 -7.53 -17.96 12.08
CA ALA A 158 -8.47 -17.23 11.24
C ALA A 158 -7.92 -16.84 9.85
N MET A 159 -6.70 -17.23 9.47
CA MET A 159 -6.04 -16.78 8.24
C MET A 159 -6.95 -16.88 7.00
N PHE A 160 -7.08 -15.74 6.33
CA PHE A 160 -7.79 -15.62 5.07
C PHE A 160 -7.08 -16.39 3.95
N ASN A 161 -7.86 -17.12 3.15
CA ASN A 161 -7.32 -18.05 2.15
C ASN A 161 -8.06 -18.05 0.80
N ASP A 162 -8.91 -17.05 0.51
CA ASP A 162 -9.35 -16.88 -0.88
C ASP A 162 -8.15 -16.41 -1.72
N THR A 163 -8.14 -16.76 -3.00
CA THR A 163 -7.07 -16.32 -3.92
C THR A 163 -7.64 -15.64 -5.16
N PHE A 164 -6.85 -14.73 -5.72
CA PHE A 164 -7.24 -13.87 -6.83
C PHE A 164 -6.28 -14.08 -7.99
N SER A 165 -6.80 -14.21 -9.20
CA SER A 165 -5.99 -14.27 -10.42
C SER A 165 -6.73 -13.52 -11.53
N MET A 166 -6.00 -12.82 -12.37
CA MET A 166 -6.57 -12.00 -13.43
C MET A 166 -6.06 -12.45 -14.79
N GLN A 167 -6.94 -12.45 -15.78
CA GLN A 167 -6.60 -12.80 -17.17
C GLN A 167 -7.19 -11.81 -18.15
N THR A 168 -6.55 -11.63 -19.30
CA THR A 168 -7.07 -10.87 -20.44
C THR A 168 -6.70 -11.61 -21.71
N ASN A 169 -7.62 -11.73 -22.67
CA ASN A 169 -7.41 -12.50 -23.91
C ASN A 169 -6.86 -13.93 -23.69
N ASN A 170 -7.36 -14.63 -22.66
CA ASN A 170 -6.89 -15.97 -22.24
C ASN A 170 -5.43 -16.05 -21.74
N GLU A 171 -4.77 -14.91 -21.49
CA GLU A 171 -3.45 -14.85 -20.87
C GLU A 171 -3.56 -14.35 -19.43
N TYR A 172 -2.86 -15.01 -18.50
CA TYR A 172 -2.81 -14.58 -17.10
C TYR A 172 -1.91 -13.35 -16.95
N VAL A 173 -2.38 -12.39 -16.15
CA VAL A 173 -1.57 -11.27 -15.68
C VAL A 173 -0.50 -11.83 -14.75
N VAL A 174 0.76 -11.53 -15.05
CA VAL A 174 1.89 -11.96 -14.23
C VAL A 174 2.04 -11.01 -13.04
N TYR A 175 2.22 -11.56 -11.85
CA TYR A 175 2.31 -10.81 -10.61
C TYR A 175 3.37 -11.37 -9.67
N TYR A 176 3.75 -10.56 -8.69
CA TYR A 176 4.58 -10.92 -7.55
C TYR A 176 3.72 -11.01 -6.29
N LYS A 177 4.01 -12.00 -5.45
CA LYS A 177 3.46 -12.14 -4.09
C LYS A 177 4.42 -11.59 -3.02
N THR A 178 5.54 -11.03 -3.46
CA THR A 178 6.61 -10.46 -2.64
C THR A 178 6.74 -8.96 -2.88
N GLY A 179 7.42 -8.26 -1.98
CA GLY A 179 7.55 -6.80 -1.99
C GLY A 179 6.25 -6.07 -1.66
N LEU A 180 5.29 -6.75 -1.02
CA LEU A 180 3.98 -6.24 -0.62
C LEU A 180 4.00 -5.57 0.75
N ILE A 181 5.03 -5.85 1.55
CA ILE A 181 5.20 -5.37 2.93
C ILE A 181 6.62 -4.88 3.17
N SER A 182 6.80 -3.93 4.11
CA SER A 182 8.10 -3.32 4.39
C SER A 182 9.06 -4.29 5.08
N GLU A 183 10.37 -4.11 4.86
CA GLU A 183 11.38 -4.93 5.54
C GLU A 183 11.35 -4.77 7.07
N ALA A 184 10.94 -3.60 7.56
CA ALA A 184 10.75 -3.36 8.99
C ALA A 184 9.63 -4.22 9.59
N ASP A 185 8.53 -4.37 8.86
CA ASP A 185 7.40 -5.22 9.26
C ASP A 185 7.72 -6.72 9.16
N LYS A 186 8.65 -7.12 8.27
CA LYS A 186 9.12 -8.51 8.16
C LYS A 186 10.05 -8.89 9.29
N LYS A 187 10.84 -7.94 9.80
CA LYS A 187 11.90 -8.18 10.79
C LYS A 187 11.49 -9.00 12.03
N PRO A 188 10.28 -8.90 12.59
CA PRO A 188 9.89 -9.74 13.73
C PRO A 188 9.66 -11.23 13.37
N PHE A 189 9.51 -11.55 12.08
CA PHE A 189 9.11 -12.87 11.62
C PHE A 189 10.28 -13.63 11.04
N HIS A 190 10.58 -14.79 11.61
CA HIS A 190 11.72 -15.62 11.22
C HIS A 190 11.32 -17.09 11.22
N ASN A 191 11.82 -17.83 10.22
CA ASN A 191 11.70 -19.27 10.24
C ASN A 191 12.68 -19.90 11.23
N PRO A 192 12.35 -21.04 11.84
CA PRO A 192 13.31 -21.84 12.57
C PRO A 192 14.48 -22.26 11.64
N PRO A 193 15.68 -22.48 12.18
CA PRO A 193 16.83 -22.88 11.38
C PRO A 193 16.63 -24.28 10.77
N GLY A 194 17.20 -24.50 9.58
CA GLY A 194 17.19 -25.80 8.91
C GLY A 194 16.00 -26.00 7.97
N ASN A 195 15.62 -27.27 7.76
CA ASN A 195 14.50 -27.62 6.90
C ASN A 195 13.17 -27.34 7.62
N LEU A 196 12.27 -26.58 6.99
CA LEU A 196 11.00 -26.19 7.62
C LEU A 196 10.13 -27.41 7.99
N SER A 197 10.00 -28.40 7.12
CA SER A 197 9.15 -29.57 7.40
C SER A 197 9.67 -30.38 8.58
N GLU A 198 10.99 -30.45 8.76
CA GLU A 198 11.61 -31.13 9.91
C GLU A 198 11.47 -30.29 11.18
N ALA A 199 11.70 -28.97 11.09
CA ALA A 199 11.59 -28.05 12.22
C ALA A 199 10.17 -28.05 12.83
N PHE A 200 9.14 -28.17 11.99
CA PHE A 200 7.75 -28.20 12.43
C PHE A 200 7.15 -29.60 12.64
N GLN A 201 7.93 -30.68 12.53
CA GLN A 201 7.39 -32.06 12.55
C GLN A 201 6.60 -32.44 13.82
N ASN A 202 6.94 -31.81 14.95
CA ASN A 202 6.28 -32.04 16.25
C ASN A 202 5.13 -31.07 16.53
N PHE A 203 4.79 -30.21 15.56
CA PHE A 203 3.75 -29.21 15.66
C PHE A 203 2.61 -29.53 14.71
N SER A 204 1.39 -29.26 15.16
CA SER A 204 0.22 -29.25 14.30
C SER A 204 0.09 -27.88 13.62
N LYS A 205 -0.42 -27.87 12.39
CA LYS A 205 -0.97 -26.64 11.80
C LYS A 205 -2.20 -26.15 12.60
N PRO A 206 -2.59 -24.88 12.47
CA PRO A 206 -3.85 -24.39 13.01
C PRO A 206 -5.04 -25.21 12.50
N MET A 207 -6.07 -25.34 13.33
CA MET A 207 -7.20 -26.24 13.11
C MET A 207 -7.92 -25.94 11.79
N ASN A 208 -7.98 -24.65 11.43
CA ASN A 208 -8.67 -24.15 10.26
C ASN A 208 -7.80 -24.07 9.01
N TRP A 209 -6.52 -24.43 9.09
CA TRP A 209 -5.62 -24.40 7.95
C TRP A 209 -5.74 -25.64 7.08
N ARG A 210 -5.72 -25.46 5.76
CA ARG A 210 -5.68 -26.57 4.80
C ARG A 210 -4.25 -27.06 4.58
N LYS A 211 -3.31 -26.13 4.59
CA LYS A 211 -1.88 -26.36 4.37
C LYS A 211 -1.12 -26.15 5.67
N ASN A 212 0.05 -26.75 5.78
CA ASN A 212 0.99 -26.44 6.83
C ASN A 212 1.71 -25.11 6.57
N VAL A 213 2.37 -24.56 7.59
CA VAL A 213 3.09 -23.29 7.48
C VAL A 213 4.22 -23.34 6.45
N TRP A 214 4.89 -24.49 6.31
CA TRP A 214 5.94 -24.71 5.30
C TRP A 214 5.40 -25.01 3.90
N GLU A 215 4.08 -24.99 3.70
CA GLU A 215 3.42 -25.22 2.41
C GLU A 215 2.71 -23.96 1.90
N LEU A 216 2.90 -22.81 2.58
CA LEU A 216 2.26 -21.54 2.20
C LEU A 216 2.74 -21.05 0.83
N ASP A 217 4.03 -21.19 0.54
CA ASP A 217 4.60 -20.96 -0.79
C ASP A 217 5.75 -21.94 -1.07
N THR A 218 5.44 -23.05 -1.73
CA THR A 218 6.45 -24.05 -2.11
C THR A 218 7.26 -23.64 -3.35
N SER A 219 6.88 -22.55 -4.03
CA SER A 219 7.56 -22.08 -5.24
C SER A 219 8.69 -21.09 -4.95
N ASP A 220 8.63 -20.38 -3.82
CA ASP A 220 9.64 -19.43 -3.38
C ASP A 220 10.03 -19.70 -1.91
N PRO A 221 11.20 -20.33 -1.66
CA PRO A 221 11.69 -20.60 -0.31
C PRO A 221 11.86 -19.34 0.56
N ASN A 222 12.13 -18.17 -0.05
CA ASN A 222 12.29 -16.91 0.67
C ASN A 222 10.95 -16.29 1.08
N ASN A 223 9.83 -16.80 0.57
CA ASN A 223 8.47 -16.36 0.85
C ASN A 223 7.64 -17.48 1.49
N ASN A 224 8.24 -18.33 2.33
CA ASN A 224 7.57 -19.48 2.93
C ASN A 224 7.71 -19.52 4.46
N GLY A 225 6.90 -20.34 5.13
CA GLY A 225 6.89 -20.42 6.59
C GLY A 225 6.36 -19.14 7.24
N PHE A 226 6.93 -18.77 8.39
CA PHE A 226 6.61 -17.51 9.07
C PHE A 226 7.07 -16.27 8.30
N GLN A 227 7.98 -16.44 7.33
CA GLN A 227 8.47 -15.36 6.46
C GLN A 227 7.61 -15.14 5.21
N ASN A 228 6.53 -15.91 5.02
CA ASN A 228 5.59 -15.69 3.94
C ASN A 228 4.90 -14.32 4.06
N GLU A 229 5.01 -13.46 3.04
CA GLU A 229 4.48 -12.10 3.12
C GLU A 229 2.97 -12.06 3.31
N ALA A 230 2.20 -12.96 2.66
CA ALA A 230 0.75 -13.02 2.85
C ALA A 230 0.36 -13.39 4.29
N PHE A 231 1.14 -14.26 4.94
CA PHE A 231 1.01 -14.56 6.37
C PHE A 231 1.35 -13.35 7.23
N ILE A 232 2.48 -12.66 7.00
CA ILE A 232 2.86 -11.47 7.77
C ILE A 232 1.81 -10.35 7.63
N ILE A 233 1.36 -10.09 6.39
CA ILE A 233 0.29 -9.14 6.09
C ILE A 233 -0.99 -9.50 6.85
N TRP A 234 -1.30 -10.79 6.98
CA TRP A 234 -2.43 -11.25 7.76
C TRP A 234 -2.26 -10.93 9.24
N MET A 235 -1.12 -11.30 9.82
CA MET A 235 -0.77 -11.09 11.23
C MET A 235 -0.70 -9.61 11.64
N LYS A 236 -0.58 -8.69 10.67
CA LYS A 236 -0.74 -7.25 10.87
C LYS A 236 -2.23 -6.85 10.96
N SER A 237 -2.74 -6.75 12.18
CA SER A 237 -4.15 -6.41 12.44
C SER A 237 -4.51 -4.95 12.17
N ASP A 238 -3.53 -4.06 12.02
CA ASP A 238 -3.68 -2.64 11.69
C ASP A 238 -4.00 -2.37 10.21
N LEU A 239 -3.77 -3.37 9.34
CA LEU A 239 -4.05 -3.26 7.91
C LEU A 239 -5.48 -3.68 7.59
N LYS A 240 -6.37 -2.70 7.45
CA LYS A 240 -7.76 -2.91 6.98
C LYS A 240 -7.80 -3.49 5.56
N ARG A 241 -6.99 -2.93 4.66
CA ARG A 241 -6.85 -3.35 3.27
C ARG A 241 -5.53 -4.10 3.13
N LYS A 242 -5.61 -5.37 2.74
CA LYS A 242 -4.45 -6.29 2.71
C LYS A 242 -4.04 -6.57 1.27
N PRO A 243 -2.78 -6.33 0.87
CA PRO A 243 -2.32 -6.64 -0.48
C PRO A 243 -2.24 -8.15 -0.69
N ALA A 244 -2.82 -8.64 -1.80
CA ALA A 244 -2.76 -10.03 -2.21
C ALA A 244 -1.58 -10.29 -3.16
N TRP A 245 -1.36 -9.39 -4.13
CA TRP A 245 -0.26 -9.44 -5.09
C TRP A 245 -0.12 -8.12 -5.84
N ARG A 246 1.06 -7.89 -6.41
CA ARG A 246 1.39 -6.71 -7.21
C ARG A 246 1.75 -7.14 -8.63
N ILE A 247 1.31 -6.38 -9.62
CA ILE A 247 1.60 -6.68 -11.01
C ILE A 247 3.10 -6.61 -11.29
N ARG A 248 3.58 -7.52 -12.12
CA ARG A 248 4.96 -7.51 -12.62
C ARG A 248 5.05 -6.53 -13.78
N HIS A 249 5.88 -5.51 -13.63
CA HIS A 249 6.06 -4.44 -14.63
C HIS A 249 7.00 -4.86 -15.78
N GLU A 250 6.59 -5.89 -16.51
CA GLU A 250 7.35 -6.47 -17.64
C GLU A 250 6.45 -6.69 -18.85
N GLY A 251 7.04 -6.71 -20.04
CA GLY A 251 6.32 -6.96 -21.29
C GLY A 251 5.13 -6.03 -21.48
N ARG A 252 3.94 -6.62 -21.69
CA ARG A 252 2.67 -5.88 -21.87
C ARG A 252 2.29 -5.01 -20.67
N TYR A 253 2.80 -5.32 -19.48
CA TYR A 253 2.44 -4.62 -18.23
C TYR A 253 3.54 -3.68 -17.71
N LYS A 254 4.55 -3.38 -18.55
CA LYS A 254 5.65 -2.46 -18.23
C LYS A 254 5.14 -1.13 -17.67
N ASP A 255 4.13 -0.56 -18.33
CA ASP A 255 3.53 0.73 -17.95
C ASP A 255 2.22 0.56 -17.15
N GLY A 256 2.05 -0.58 -16.48
CA GLY A 256 0.90 -0.89 -15.63
C GLY A 256 -0.17 -1.72 -16.33
N LEU A 257 -1.45 -1.56 -15.97
CA LEU A 257 -2.55 -2.24 -16.67
C LEU A 257 -3.08 -1.36 -17.81
N PRO A 258 -2.97 -1.81 -19.07
CA PRO A 258 -3.59 -1.10 -20.18
C PRO A 258 -5.12 -1.20 -20.13
N VAL A 259 -5.78 -0.25 -20.82
CA VAL A 259 -7.22 -0.28 -21.11
C VAL A 259 -7.57 -1.61 -21.79
N ALA A 260 -8.36 -2.43 -21.09
CA ALA A 260 -8.84 -3.71 -21.58
C ALA A 260 -9.95 -4.24 -20.66
N ASN A 261 -10.62 -5.29 -21.14
CA ASN A 261 -11.47 -6.13 -20.31
C ASN A 261 -10.61 -7.25 -19.71
N TYR A 262 -10.65 -7.36 -18.40
CA TYR A 262 -10.01 -8.41 -17.63
C TYR A 262 -11.07 -9.27 -16.96
N THR A 263 -10.79 -10.57 -16.88
CA THR A 263 -11.57 -11.50 -16.06
C THR A 263 -10.80 -11.76 -14.78
N LEU A 264 -11.38 -11.37 -13.67
CA LEU A 264 -10.89 -11.69 -12.34
C LEU A 264 -11.51 -13.01 -11.88
N LYS A 265 -10.67 -14.02 -11.73
CA LYS A 265 -11.03 -15.30 -11.12
C LYS A 265 -10.74 -15.24 -9.62
N VAL A 266 -11.78 -15.48 -8.83
CA VAL A 266 -11.69 -15.64 -7.38
C VAL A 266 -11.84 -17.11 -7.05
N LEU A 267 -10.87 -17.68 -6.36
CA LEU A 267 -11.00 -18.99 -5.73
C LEU A 267 -11.49 -18.79 -4.30
N TYR A 268 -12.78 -19.02 -4.10
CA TYR A 268 -13.49 -18.89 -2.84
C TYR A 268 -13.24 -20.12 -1.97
N ALA A 269 -12.46 -19.95 -0.91
CA ALA A 269 -12.02 -21.00 0.01
C ALA A 269 -12.23 -20.64 1.49
N TYR A 270 -12.53 -19.38 1.80
CA TYR A 270 -12.72 -18.87 3.15
C TYR A 270 -14.20 -19.02 3.57
N PRO A 271 -14.54 -19.89 4.54
CA PRO A 271 -15.92 -20.27 4.79
C PRO A 271 -16.73 -19.21 5.55
N PRO A 272 -18.05 -19.10 5.30
CA PRO A 272 -18.94 -18.16 6.02
C PRO A 272 -19.01 -18.40 7.53
N SER A 273 -18.77 -19.63 7.98
CA SER A 273 -18.70 -19.98 9.41
C SER A 273 -17.61 -19.24 10.17
N ARG A 274 -16.54 -18.80 9.48
CA ARG A 274 -15.47 -17.97 10.06
C ARG A 274 -15.76 -16.48 9.90
N TYR A 275 -16.35 -16.11 8.77
CA TYR A 275 -16.64 -14.72 8.45
C TYR A 275 -17.77 -14.62 7.43
N ASN A 276 -18.88 -14.02 7.87
CA ASN A 276 -20.09 -13.83 7.09
C ASN A 276 -20.33 -12.36 6.67
N GLY A 277 -19.31 -11.49 6.81
CA GLY A 277 -19.38 -10.11 6.35
C GLY A 277 -19.03 -9.97 4.87
N ARG A 278 -19.03 -8.72 4.36
CA ARG A 278 -18.75 -8.45 2.95
C ARG A 278 -17.26 -8.56 2.62
N ARG A 279 -16.98 -9.09 1.45
CA ARG A 279 -15.63 -9.29 0.92
C ARG A 279 -15.48 -8.53 -0.37
N LYS A 280 -14.46 -7.69 -0.41
CA LYS A 280 -14.14 -6.88 -1.58
C LYS A 280 -12.75 -7.24 -2.08
N VAL A 281 -12.63 -7.25 -3.40
CA VAL A 281 -11.35 -7.24 -4.09
C VAL A 281 -11.18 -5.87 -4.73
N ILE A 282 -10.00 -5.29 -4.56
CA ILE A 282 -9.72 -3.90 -4.91
C ILE A 282 -8.46 -3.89 -5.76
N ILE A 283 -8.55 -3.36 -6.97
CA ILE A 283 -7.42 -3.16 -7.87
C ILE A 283 -7.13 -1.67 -7.83
N SER A 284 -5.93 -1.30 -7.39
CA SER A 284 -5.58 0.10 -7.16
C SER A 284 -4.19 0.40 -7.72
N SER A 285 -4.09 1.50 -8.46
CA SER A 285 -2.81 2.16 -8.76
C SER A 285 -2.51 3.22 -7.70
N VAL A 286 -1.24 3.33 -7.32
CA VAL A 286 -0.82 4.35 -6.35
C VAL A 286 -1.03 5.75 -6.92
N GLN A 287 -1.57 6.65 -6.09
CA GLN A 287 -1.53 8.09 -6.35
C GLN A 287 -0.08 8.54 -6.14
N GLU A 288 0.54 9.08 -7.19
CA GLU A 288 1.94 9.51 -7.13
C GLU A 288 2.03 11.02 -7.32
N THR A 289 2.75 11.67 -6.41
CA THR A 289 3.09 13.08 -6.53
C THR A 289 4.58 13.21 -6.79
N VAL A 290 4.93 13.65 -8.00
CA VAL A 290 6.31 13.83 -8.44
C VAL A 290 6.75 15.27 -8.13
N ASN A 291 7.97 15.42 -7.62
CA ASN A 291 8.60 16.71 -7.32
C ASN A 291 7.84 17.58 -6.29
N LEU A 292 7.27 16.95 -5.26
CA LEU A 292 6.59 17.68 -4.16
C LEU A 292 7.52 18.69 -3.45
N THR A 293 8.79 18.36 -3.30
CA THR A 293 9.79 19.28 -2.74
C THR A 293 10.02 20.48 -3.65
N ALA A 294 10.12 20.29 -4.97
CA ALA A 294 10.26 21.37 -5.94
C ALA A 294 9.04 22.28 -5.95
N TYR A 295 7.83 21.73 -5.77
CA TYR A 295 6.61 22.52 -5.58
C TYR A 295 6.76 23.46 -4.38
N GLY A 296 7.18 22.95 -3.22
CA GLY A 296 7.40 23.77 -2.02
C GLY A 296 8.41 24.90 -2.25
N PHE A 297 9.55 24.60 -2.89
CA PHE A 297 10.55 25.62 -3.25
C PHE A 297 10.03 26.63 -4.28
N GLY A 298 9.26 26.18 -5.26
CA GLY A 298 8.65 27.03 -6.28
C GLY A 298 7.69 28.05 -5.67
N VAL A 299 6.82 27.60 -4.76
CA VAL A 299 5.92 28.48 -3.99
C VAL A 299 6.72 29.49 -3.16
N ALA A 300 7.74 29.04 -2.43
CA ALA A 300 8.57 29.93 -1.60
C ALA A 300 9.25 31.04 -2.42
N LEU A 301 9.81 30.71 -3.60
CA LEU A 301 10.45 31.68 -4.48
C LEU A 301 9.47 32.71 -5.05
N LEU A 302 8.22 32.33 -5.34
CA LEU A 302 7.19 33.29 -5.75
C LEU A 302 6.77 34.21 -4.60
N VAL A 303 6.63 33.67 -3.39
CA VAL A 303 6.30 34.46 -2.18
C VAL A 303 7.40 35.48 -1.88
N ILE A 304 8.67 35.16 -2.15
CA ILE A 304 9.80 36.08 -1.98
C ILE A 304 9.92 37.06 -3.15
N GLY A 305 9.74 36.60 -4.38
CA GLY A 305 9.95 37.39 -5.60
C GLY A 305 8.86 38.43 -5.88
N LEU A 306 7.59 38.11 -5.63
CA LEU A 306 6.47 39.03 -5.90
C LEU A 306 6.55 40.35 -5.09
N PRO A 307 6.85 40.33 -3.78
CA PRO A 307 7.05 41.56 -3.00
C PRO A 307 8.21 42.43 -3.48
N CYS A 308 9.26 41.86 -4.11
CA CYS A 308 10.36 42.65 -4.66
C CYS A 308 9.87 43.65 -5.71
N PHE A 309 8.87 43.29 -6.52
CA PHE A 309 8.26 44.22 -7.49
C PHE A 309 7.45 45.34 -6.81
N ILE A 310 6.78 45.03 -5.69
CA ILE A 310 6.06 46.04 -4.91
C ILE A 310 7.05 47.04 -4.33
N VAL A 311 8.13 46.57 -3.72
CA VAL A 311 9.19 47.43 -3.17
C VAL A 311 9.84 48.28 -4.27
N ALA A 312 10.17 47.68 -5.41
CA ALA A 312 10.72 48.40 -6.57
C ALA A 312 9.74 49.48 -7.09
N GLY A 313 8.45 49.15 -7.18
CA GLY A 313 7.38 50.09 -7.56
C GLY A 313 7.24 51.26 -6.58
N LEU A 314 7.24 50.99 -5.28
CA LEU A 314 7.21 52.02 -4.23
C LEU A 314 8.44 52.93 -4.28
N MET A 315 9.63 52.38 -4.53
CA MET A 315 10.86 53.17 -4.70
C MET A 315 10.78 54.07 -5.93
N LEU A 316 10.23 53.58 -7.06
CA LEU A 316 10.01 54.37 -8.27
C LEU A 316 8.99 55.50 -8.05
N LEU A 317 7.90 55.22 -7.34
CA LEU A 317 6.88 56.23 -6.99
C LEU A 317 7.46 57.32 -6.08
N ARG A 318 8.17 56.93 -5.02
CA ARG A 318 8.88 57.89 -4.15
C ARG A 318 9.86 58.76 -4.93
N LYS A 319 10.60 58.18 -5.88
CA LYS A 319 11.53 58.92 -6.72
C LYS A 319 10.82 59.93 -7.65
N ARG A 320 9.61 59.61 -8.13
CA ARG A 320 8.79 60.53 -8.93
C ARG A 320 8.23 61.67 -8.08
N SER A 321 7.79 61.40 -6.85
CA SER A 321 7.28 62.44 -5.93
C SER A 321 8.36 63.34 -5.34
N ALA A 322 9.64 62.94 -5.41
CA ALA A 322 10.79 63.72 -4.94
C ALA A 322 11.48 64.53 -6.06
N LYS A 323 11.00 64.44 -7.30
CA LYS A 323 11.39 65.30 -8.43
C LYS A 323 10.39 66.44 -8.57
#